data_AF-A0A428GXN1-F1
#
_entry.id   AF-A0A428GXN1-F1
#
_cell.length_a   1.000
_cell.length_b   1.000
_cell.length_c   1.000
_cell.angle_alpha   90.00
_cell.angle_beta   90.00
_cell.angle_gamma   90.00
#
_symmetry.space_group_name_H-M   'P 1'
#
loop_
_entity.id
_entity.type
_entity.pdbx_description
1 polymer ?
#
loop_
_entity_poly.entity_id
_entity_poly.type
_entity_poly.pdbx_seq_one_letter_code
_entity_poly.pdbx_strand_id
1 'polypeptide(L)'
;MELVKLTEENYYEDKTWLSNSRMKQYLACEARALAIDEGRWEDKRDKKPLIFGNYVHSRFESLEAHEKFKEENKSALFSSRKPYGLLKDFELAEEVINALDSDEGFKRLYDGFSDDDVRKEMIVTGFVEGVPVKGKVDSINLSRGYFVDLKTMKSIYAEEWNSELKTRVPAAVNNILNFGYHGQLALYRELLKQMLDKDFRPLIVAVSKEAVPDKEILKIDEEWLEEGFAGIKENIVHVWQVIQGQVKPQKCGHCDYCRSQKKLDLVVSLNDLIGGV
;
A
#
# COMPACT_ATOMS: atom_id res chain seq x y z
N MET A 1 10.69 20.65 12.82
CA MET A 1 10.76 20.55 11.35
C MET A 1 9.49 21.19 10.82
N GLU A 2 9.61 22.16 9.90
CA GLU A 2 8.43 22.78 9.28
C GLU A 2 7.80 21.77 8.32
N LEU A 3 6.48 21.64 8.35
CA LEU A 3 5.75 20.69 7.51
C LEU A 3 5.60 21.25 6.10
N VAL A 4 6.00 20.46 5.10
CA VAL A 4 5.91 20.86 3.69
C VAL A 4 4.45 20.80 3.23
N LYS A 5 4.02 21.79 2.43
CA LYS A 5 2.75 21.69 1.70
C LYS A 5 2.90 20.65 0.58
N LEU A 6 2.15 19.56 0.68
CA LEU A 6 2.24 18.46 -0.26
C LEU A 6 1.55 18.78 -1.60
N THR A 7 2.14 18.28 -2.68
CA THR A 7 1.61 18.25 -4.05
C THR A 7 1.89 16.87 -4.65
N GLU A 8 1.29 16.55 -5.81
CA GLU A 8 1.57 15.27 -6.48
C GLU A 8 3.06 15.10 -6.79
N GLU A 9 3.76 16.18 -7.15
CA GLU A 9 5.17 16.14 -7.51
C GLU A 9 6.08 15.83 -6.33
N ASN A 10 5.76 16.35 -5.13
CA ASN A 10 6.62 16.21 -3.95
C ASN A 10 6.16 15.10 -2.98
N TYR A 11 4.98 14.51 -3.18
CA TYR A 11 4.36 13.58 -2.23
C TYR A 11 5.29 12.41 -1.87
N TYR A 12 5.93 11.79 -2.86
CA TYR A 12 6.79 10.63 -2.65
C TYR A 12 8.20 10.97 -2.17
N GLU A 13 8.69 12.18 -2.45
CA GLU A 13 10.03 12.64 -2.06
C GLU A 13 10.05 13.23 -0.65
N ASP A 14 8.92 13.79 -0.20
CA ASP A 14 8.79 14.39 1.11
C ASP A 14 8.99 13.36 2.23
N LYS A 15 9.80 13.75 3.22
CA LYS A 15 10.07 12.97 4.44
C LYS A 15 9.56 13.63 5.71
N THR A 16 8.96 14.83 5.61
CA THR A 16 8.46 15.60 6.76
C THR A 16 7.14 15.07 7.28
N TRP A 17 6.36 14.38 6.43
CA TRP A 17 5.18 13.64 6.79
C TRP A 17 5.45 12.12 6.72
N LEU A 18 4.97 11.37 7.72
CA LEU A 18 5.04 9.91 7.71
C LEU A 18 3.90 9.34 6.84
N SER A 19 4.22 8.51 5.85
CA SER A 19 3.20 7.74 5.13
C SER A 19 2.99 6.36 5.75
N ASN A 20 1.79 5.78 5.56
CA ASN A 20 1.51 4.41 6.00
C ASN A 20 2.48 3.39 5.40
N SER A 21 2.85 3.54 4.12
CA SER A 21 3.79 2.65 3.45
C SER A 21 5.20 2.76 4.04
N ARG A 22 5.67 3.97 4.37
CA ARG A 22 6.95 4.18 5.03
C ARG A 22 6.93 3.61 6.45
N MET A 23 5.87 3.85 7.22
CA MET A 23 5.68 3.26 8.56
C MET A 23 5.78 1.73 8.52
N LYS A 24 5.08 1.06 7.60
CA LYS A 24 5.14 -0.40 7.43
C LYS A 24 6.57 -0.92 7.16
N GLN A 25 7.40 -0.15 6.45
CA GLN A 25 8.80 -0.54 6.25
C GLN A 25 9.60 -0.51 7.57
N TYR A 26 9.35 0.48 8.42
CA TYR A 26 9.97 0.57 9.76
C TYR A 26 9.48 -0.56 10.67
N LEU A 27 8.18 -0.84 10.70
CA LEU A 27 7.63 -1.97 11.46
C LEU A 27 8.24 -3.32 11.05
N ALA A 28 8.55 -3.50 9.76
CA ALA A 28 9.18 -4.72 9.30
C ALA A 28 10.67 -4.83 9.70
N CYS A 29 11.42 -3.72 9.63
CA CYS A 29 12.79 -3.63 10.13
C CYS A 29 13.27 -2.17 10.10
N GLU A 30 13.33 -1.54 11.27
CA GLU A 30 13.71 -0.13 11.42
C GLU A 30 15.10 0.16 10.86
N ALA A 31 16.07 -0.69 11.14
CA ALA A 31 17.45 -0.48 10.69
C ALA A 31 17.57 -0.52 9.15
N ARG A 32 16.77 -1.38 8.49
CA ARG A 32 16.70 -1.44 7.03
C ARG A 32 15.99 -0.22 6.48
N ALA A 33 14.84 0.14 7.03
CA ALA A 33 14.05 1.28 6.58
C ALA A 33 14.85 2.59 6.70
N LEU A 34 15.52 2.79 7.84
CA LEU A 34 16.40 3.94 8.05
C LEU A 34 17.58 3.96 7.08
N ALA A 35 18.20 2.79 6.82
CA ALA A 35 19.28 2.72 5.83
C ALA A 35 18.82 3.06 4.41
N ILE A 36 17.59 2.70 4.02
CA ILE A 36 16.97 3.11 2.75
C ILE A 36 16.71 4.61 2.74
N ASP A 37 16.10 5.16 3.80
CA ASP A 37 15.80 6.58 3.91
C ASP A 37 17.06 7.47 3.84
N GLU A 38 18.18 6.98 4.35
CA GLU A 38 19.48 7.66 4.32
C GLU A 38 20.30 7.36 3.05
N GLY A 39 19.76 6.58 2.10
CA GLY A 39 20.45 6.22 0.85
C GLY A 39 21.65 5.28 1.02
N ARG A 40 21.78 4.64 2.20
CA ARG A 40 22.85 3.68 2.51
C ARG A 40 22.53 2.25 2.06
N TRP A 41 21.28 1.95 1.72
CA TRP A 41 20.84 0.66 1.23
C TRP A 41 19.84 0.83 0.08
N GLU A 42 20.06 0.12 -1.01
CA GLU A 42 19.09 0.05 -2.11
C GLU A 42 18.16 -1.16 -1.91
N ASP A 43 16.86 -0.94 -2.05
CA ASP A 43 15.89 -2.01 -1.99
C ASP A 43 15.98 -2.90 -3.25
N LYS A 44 16.52 -4.12 -3.07
CA LYS A 44 16.70 -5.11 -4.13
C LYS A 44 15.50 -6.02 -4.35
N ARG A 45 14.37 -5.77 -3.66
CA ARG A 45 13.15 -6.56 -3.85
C ARG A 45 12.63 -6.38 -5.28
N ASP A 46 11.98 -7.42 -5.78
CA ASP A 46 11.33 -7.36 -7.09
C ASP A 46 10.28 -6.24 -7.10
N LYS A 47 10.51 -5.24 -7.96
CA LYS A 47 9.62 -4.09 -8.12
C LYS A 47 8.42 -4.42 -9.02
N LYS A 48 8.45 -5.55 -9.74
CA LYS A 48 7.41 -5.90 -10.71
C LYS A 48 5.99 -5.92 -10.13
N PRO A 49 5.71 -6.48 -8.93
CA PRO A 49 4.36 -6.42 -8.37
C PRO A 49 3.87 -4.99 -8.11
N LEU A 50 4.77 -4.10 -7.70
CA LEU A 50 4.47 -2.67 -7.50
C LEU A 50 4.22 -1.97 -8.84
N ILE A 51 5.06 -2.23 -9.84
CA ILE A 51 4.89 -1.68 -11.20
C ILE A 51 3.57 -2.18 -11.81
N PHE A 52 3.21 -3.46 -11.62
CA PHE A 52 1.91 -4.00 -12.05
C PHE A 52 0.76 -3.23 -11.41
N GLY A 53 0.79 -3.05 -10.08
CA GLY A 53 -0.24 -2.30 -9.37
C GLY A 53 -0.35 -0.88 -9.93
N ASN A 54 0.75 -0.13 -9.98
CA ASN A 54 0.76 1.24 -10.47
C ASN A 54 0.35 1.37 -11.94
N TYR A 55 0.62 0.36 -12.77
CA TYR A 55 0.12 0.28 -14.14
C TYR A 55 -1.41 0.32 -14.17
N VAL A 56 -2.07 -0.49 -13.34
CA VAL A 56 -3.53 -0.52 -13.22
C VAL A 56 -4.05 0.78 -12.60
N HIS A 57 -3.46 1.27 -11.50
CA HIS A 57 -3.93 2.49 -10.83
C HIS A 57 -3.85 3.72 -11.75
N SER A 58 -2.72 3.90 -12.46
CA SER A 58 -2.53 5.05 -13.34
C SER A 58 -3.61 5.14 -14.43
N ARG A 59 -4.15 4.01 -14.90
CA ARG A 59 -5.27 3.99 -15.85
C ARG A 59 -6.55 4.59 -15.27
N PHE A 60 -6.81 4.38 -13.98
CA PHE A 60 -8.00 4.86 -13.28
C PHE A 60 -7.79 6.19 -12.54
N GLU A 61 -6.55 6.69 -12.49
CA GLU A 61 -6.25 8.09 -12.19
C GLU A 61 -6.62 8.98 -13.38
N SER A 62 -6.00 8.75 -14.55
CA SER A 62 -6.35 9.41 -15.82
C SER A 62 -5.61 8.75 -17.00
N LEU A 63 -6.10 8.96 -18.22
CA LEU A 63 -5.39 8.50 -19.42
C LEU A 63 -3.99 9.12 -19.56
N GLU A 64 -3.82 10.38 -19.14
CA GLU A 64 -2.54 11.08 -19.17
C GLU A 64 -1.54 10.48 -18.16
N ALA A 65 -1.98 10.23 -16.93
CA ALA A 65 -1.16 9.58 -15.90
C ALA A 65 -0.72 8.18 -16.35
N HIS A 66 -1.59 7.44 -17.02
CA HIS A 66 -1.28 6.12 -17.56
C HIS A 66 -0.20 6.15 -18.64
N GLU A 67 -0.31 7.04 -19.62
CA GLU A 67 0.71 7.17 -20.67
C GLU A 67 2.04 7.67 -20.11
N LYS A 68 2.01 8.60 -19.15
CA LYS A 68 3.21 9.04 -18.43
C LYS A 68 3.89 7.87 -17.69
N PHE A 69 3.11 7.07 -16.95
CA PHE A 69 3.62 5.91 -16.24
C PHE A 69 4.28 4.89 -17.20
N LYS A 70 3.66 4.65 -18.36
CA LYS A 70 4.17 3.76 -19.40
C LYS A 70 5.52 4.20 -19.95
N GLU A 71 5.70 5.50 -20.21
CA GLU A 71 6.97 6.01 -20.72
C GLU A 71 8.07 5.98 -19.64
N GLU A 72 7.76 6.37 -18.40
CA GLU A 72 8.71 6.34 -17.28
C GLU A 72 9.18 4.91 -16.93
N ASN A 73 8.34 3.90 -17.14
CA ASN A 73 8.62 2.50 -16.79
C ASN A 73 8.85 1.60 -18.01
N LYS A 74 9.05 2.17 -19.20
CA LYS A 74 9.13 1.44 -20.48
C LYS A 74 10.10 0.26 -20.48
N SER A 75 11.26 0.41 -19.86
CA SER A 75 12.28 -0.64 -19.77
C SER A 75 11.86 -1.84 -18.92
N ALA A 76 10.96 -1.63 -17.96
CA ALA A 76 10.39 -2.69 -17.14
C ALA A 76 9.12 -3.31 -17.76
N LEU A 77 8.38 -2.54 -18.57
CA LEU A 77 7.11 -2.95 -19.17
C LEU A 77 7.27 -3.73 -20.47
N PHE A 78 8.25 -3.36 -21.30
CA PHE A 78 8.39 -3.89 -22.66
C PHE A 78 9.62 -4.78 -22.83
N SER A 79 9.47 -5.82 -23.65
CA SER A 79 10.60 -6.67 -24.05
C SER A 79 11.61 -5.86 -24.87
N SER A 80 12.89 -5.92 -24.45
CA SER A 80 14.02 -5.39 -25.21
C SER A 80 14.51 -6.34 -26.32
N ARG A 81 13.87 -7.51 -26.46
CA ARG A 81 14.23 -8.58 -27.43
C ARG A 81 13.03 -8.94 -28.29
N LYS A 82 13.27 -9.50 -29.49
CA LYS A 82 12.19 -9.99 -30.36
C LYS A 82 11.46 -11.19 -29.75
N PRO A 83 10.12 -11.29 -29.87
CA PRO A 83 9.23 -10.24 -30.37
C PRO A 83 9.17 -9.06 -29.40
N TYR A 84 9.29 -7.83 -29.93
CA TYR A 84 9.09 -6.62 -29.14
C TYR A 84 7.61 -6.55 -28.76
N GLY A 85 7.32 -6.15 -27.53
CA GLY A 85 5.95 -6.12 -27.02
C GLY A 85 5.89 -5.95 -25.51
N LEU A 86 4.67 -5.81 -25.01
CA LEU A 86 4.38 -5.76 -23.58
C LEU A 86 4.76 -7.11 -22.95
N LEU A 87 5.40 -7.11 -21.79
CA LEU A 87 5.70 -8.37 -21.11
C LEU A 87 4.41 -9.01 -20.60
N LYS A 88 4.38 -10.35 -20.57
CA LYS A 88 3.21 -11.16 -20.17
C LYS A 88 2.54 -10.71 -18.86
N ASP A 89 3.34 -10.29 -17.88
CA ASP A 89 2.81 -9.78 -16.61
C ASP A 89 1.98 -8.51 -16.80
N PHE A 90 2.32 -7.64 -17.76
CA PHE A 90 1.57 -6.41 -18.04
C PHE A 90 0.49 -6.62 -19.10
N GLU A 91 0.57 -7.65 -19.95
CA GLU A 91 -0.59 -8.12 -20.71
C GLU A 91 -1.73 -8.52 -19.77
N LEU A 92 -1.41 -9.20 -18.65
CA LEU A 92 -2.39 -9.47 -17.60
C LEU A 92 -2.91 -8.19 -16.92
N ALA A 93 -2.09 -7.14 -16.81
CA ALA A 93 -2.56 -5.86 -16.28
C ALA A 93 -3.59 -5.20 -17.21
N GLU A 94 -3.43 -5.33 -18.53
CA GLU A 94 -4.45 -4.91 -19.51
C GLU A 94 -5.75 -5.69 -19.36
N GLU A 95 -5.70 -7.01 -19.14
CA GLU A 95 -6.90 -7.81 -18.87
C GLU A 95 -7.62 -7.36 -17.59
N VAL A 96 -6.86 -7.05 -16.53
CA VAL A 96 -7.40 -6.48 -15.28
C VAL A 96 -8.06 -5.13 -15.52
N ILE A 97 -7.40 -4.24 -16.29
CA ILE A 97 -7.97 -2.95 -16.70
C ILE A 97 -9.27 -3.16 -17.46
N ASN A 98 -9.28 -4.03 -18.47
CA ASN A 98 -10.46 -4.31 -19.30
C ASN A 98 -11.63 -4.87 -18.49
N ALA A 99 -11.35 -5.75 -17.51
CA ALA A 99 -12.36 -6.29 -16.62
C ALA A 99 -13.04 -5.21 -15.77
N LEU A 100 -12.32 -4.16 -15.38
CA LEU A 100 -12.84 -3.01 -14.63
C LEU A 100 -13.50 -1.98 -15.56
N ASP A 101 -12.88 -1.64 -16.69
CA ASP A 101 -13.38 -0.68 -17.69
C ASP A 101 -14.68 -1.14 -18.37
N SER A 102 -14.96 -2.45 -18.41
CA SER A 102 -16.22 -2.99 -18.93
C SER A 102 -17.33 -3.07 -17.88
N ASP A 103 -17.03 -2.76 -16.62
CA ASP A 103 -17.99 -2.88 -15.52
C ASP A 103 -18.61 -1.52 -15.14
N GLU A 104 -19.90 -1.37 -15.48
CA GLU A 104 -20.64 -0.15 -15.18
C GLU A 104 -20.86 0.06 -13.67
N GLY A 105 -20.86 -1.00 -12.86
CA GLY A 105 -20.92 -0.91 -11.40
C GLY A 105 -19.62 -0.32 -10.83
N PHE A 106 -18.48 -0.80 -11.32
CA PHE A 106 -17.17 -0.24 -10.96
C PHE A 106 -17.07 1.24 -11.34
N LYS A 107 -17.41 1.62 -12.58
CA LYS A 107 -17.37 3.04 -13.01
C LYS A 107 -18.25 3.93 -12.14
N ARG A 108 -19.48 3.52 -11.84
CA ARG A 108 -20.37 4.31 -10.97
C ARG A 108 -19.82 4.46 -9.56
N LEU A 109 -19.20 3.41 -9.02
CA LEU A 109 -18.60 3.47 -7.70
C LEU A 109 -17.33 4.34 -7.71
N TYR A 110 -16.44 4.13 -8.68
CA TYR A 110 -15.11 4.70 -8.72
C TYR A 110 -15.13 6.12 -9.29
N ASP A 111 -15.82 6.37 -10.40
CA ASP A 111 -15.87 7.68 -11.07
C ASP A 111 -17.07 8.54 -10.66
N GLY A 112 -18.06 7.93 -9.99
CA GLY A 112 -19.29 8.62 -9.56
C GLY A 112 -20.26 8.92 -10.70
N PHE A 113 -21.29 9.68 -10.37
CA PHE A 113 -22.24 10.25 -11.34
C PHE A 113 -21.83 11.68 -11.75
N SER A 114 -22.46 12.22 -12.80
CA SER A 114 -22.13 13.55 -13.33
C SER A 114 -22.30 14.70 -12.32
N ASP A 115 -23.12 14.51 -11.29
CA ASP A 115 -23.38 15.46 -10.20
C ASP A 115 -22.54 15.20 -8.95
N ASP A 116 -21.73 14.13 -8.95
CA ASP A 116 -20.85 13.82 -7.83
C ASP A 116 -19.55 14.61 -7.90
N ASP A 117 -19.08 15.03 -6.72
CA ASP A 117 -17.76 15.60 -6.56
C ASP A 117 -16.74 14.49 -6.28
N VAL A 118 -16.15 13.94 -7.33
CA VAL A 118 -15.14 12.88 -7.24
C VAL A 118 -13.73 13.47 -7.42
N ARG A 119 -12.80 13.05 -6.58
CA ARG A 119 -11.36 13.34 -6.71
C ARG A 119 -10.58 12.04 -6.82
N LYS A 120 -9.59 12.02 -7.70
CA LYS A 120 -8.60 10.94 -7.82
C LYS A 120 -7.31 11.35 -7.13
N GLU A 121 -6.59 10.39 -6.59
CA GLU A 121 -5.28 10.59 -5.96
C GLU A 121 -5.27 11.74 -4.93
N MET A 122 -6.36 11.92 -4.17
CA MET A 122 -6.44 13.04 -3.24
C MET A 122 -5.46 12.83 -2.07
N ILE A 123 -4.53 13.77 -1.92
CA ILE A 123 -3.62 13.80 -0.77
C ILE A 123 -4.41 14.16 0.49
N VAL A 124 -4.24 13.35 1.53
CA VAL A 124 -4.81 13.56 2.85
C VAL A 124 -3.72 13.70 3.89
N THR A 125 -3.87 14.63 4.83
CA THR A 125 -2.88 14.91 5.87
C THR A 125 -3.56 15.16 7.21
N GLY A 126 -2.81 14.97 8.30
CA GLY A 126 -3.30 15.15 9.66
C GLY A 126 -2.31 14.64 10.68
N PHE A 127 -2.78 14.45 11.91
CA PHE A 127 -1.94 14.02 13.02
C PHE A 127 -2.50 12.76 13.67
N VAL A 128 -1.62 11.82 14.02
CA VAL A 128 -1.95 10.63 14.81
C VAL A 128 -0.94 10.55 15.94
N GLU A 129 -1.42 10.58 17.20
CA GLU A 129 -0.56 10.63 18.39
C GLU A 129 0.51 11.75 18.32
N GLY A 130 0.13 12.91 17.76
CA GLY A 130 1.02 14.06 17.56
C GLY A 130 2.04 13.92 16.41
N VAL A 131 2.08 12.79 15.72
CA VAL A 131 2.94 12.56 14.55
C VAL A 131 2.26 13.10 13.28
N PRO A 132 2.95 13.86 12.42
CA PRO A 132 2.41 14.29 11.13
C PRO A 132 2.33 13.12 10.15
N VAL A 133 1.12 12.84 9.64
CA VAL A 133 0.85 11.70 8.74
C VAL A 133 0.28 12.17 7.41
N LYS A 134 0.68 11.51 6.32
CA LYS A 134 0.12 11.69 4.98
C LYS A 134 -0.40 10.38 4.37
N GLY A 135 -1.39 10.53 3.50
CA GLY A 135 -1.95 9.49 2.66
C GLY A 135 -2.30 10.03 1.28
N LYS A 136 -2.58 9.13 0.35
CA LYS A 136 -3.11 9.46 -0.97
C LYS A 136 -4.20 8.44 -1.29
N VAL A 137 -5.40 8.94 -1.55
CA VAL A 137 -6.61 8.13 -1.72
C VAL A 137 -6.89 7.96 -3.21
N ASP A 138 -6.95 6.73 -3.70
CA ASP A 138 -7.07 6.46 -5.14
C ASP A 138 -8.32 7.13 -5.75
N SER A 139 -9.48 6.98 -5.10
CA SER A 139 -10.69 7.72 -5.46
C SER A 139 -11.57 8.04 -4.27
N ILE A 140 -12.05 9.28 -4.17
CA ILE A 140 -12.95 9.75 -3.12
C ILE A 140 -14.16 10.46 -3.72
N ASN A 141 -15.35 10.09 -3.27
CA ASN A 141 -16.60 10.76 -3.60
C ASN A 141 -17.03 11.65 -2.42
N LEU A 142 -16.75 12.94 -2.55
CA LEU A 142 -17.01 13.95 -1.52
C LEU A 142 -18.51 14.25 -1.36
N SER A 143 -19.30 14.07 -2.42
CA SER A 143 -20.76 14.23 -2.38
C SER A 143 -21.45 13.11 -1.60
N ARG A 144 -20.94 11.88 -1.71
CA ARG A 144 -21.60 10.68 -1.17
C ARG A 144 -20.93 10.08 0.08
N GLY A 145 -19.82 10.65 0.54
CA GLY A 145 -19.18 10.26 1.80
C GLY A 145 -18.57 8.86 1.78
N TYR A 146 -17.87 8.50 0.71
CA TYR A 146 -17.08 7.27 0.66
C TYR A 146 -15.79 7.47 -0.14
N PHE A 147 -14.83 6.58 0.07
CA PHE A 147 -13.66 6.48 -0.77
C PHE A 147 -13.34 5.02 -1.09
N VAL A 148 -12.66 4.82 -2.20
CA VAL A 148 -12.35 3.52 -2.77
C VAL A 148 -10.84 3.42 -2.94
N ASP A 149 -10.29 2.33 -2.43
CA ASP A 149 -8.92 1.92 -2.65
C ASP A 149 -8.91 0.69 -3.56
N LEU A 150 -8.21 0.78 -4.70
CA LEU A 150 -8.15 -0.27 -5.69
C LEU A 150 -7.01 -1.23 -5.32
N LYS A 151 -7.30 -2.53 -5.19
CA LYS A 151 -6.30 -3.54 -4.83
C LYS A 151 -6.24 -4.66 -5.86
N THR A 152 -5.08 -4.80 -6.50
CA THR A 152 -4.79 -5.96 -7.32
C THR A 152 -4.19 -7.09 -6.48
N MET A 153 -4.76 -8.29 -6.55
CA MET A 153 -4.36 -9.43 -5.73
C MET A 153 -4.30 -10.73 -6.53
N LYS A 154 -3.64 -11.76 -6.00
CA LYS A 154 -3.48 -13.03 -6.73
C LYS A 154 -4.82 -13.70 -7.04
N SER A 155 -5.69 -13.81 -6.05
CA SER A 155 -7.04 -14.36 -6.12
C SER A 155 -7.88 -13.73 -5.01
N ILE A 156 -9.19 -13.69 -5.15
CA ILE A 156 -10.12 -13.22 -4.12
C ILE A 156 -10.55 -14.38 -3.23
N TYR A 157 -10.97 -15.49 -3.85
CA TYR A 157 -11.65 -16.61 -3.17
C TYR A 157 -10.78 -17.86 -2.95
N ALA A 158 -9.58 -17.94 -3.51
CA ALA A 158 -8.70 -19.08 -3.25
C ALA A 158 -8.45 -19.23 -1.74
N GLU A 159 -8.67 -20.43 -1.20
CA GLU A 159 -8.47 -20.64 0.24
C GLU A 159 -6.99 -20.73 0.62
N GLU A 160 -6.62 -19.98 1.66
CA GLU A 160 -5.28 -19.93 2.21
C GLU A 160 -5.32 -20.07 3.74
N TRP A 161 -4.25 -20.62 4.33
CA TRP A 161 -4.11 -20.65 5.79
C TRP A 161 -3.74 -19.25 6.31
N ASN A 162 -4.46 -18.77 7.31
CA ASN A 162 -4.08 -17.58 8.07
C ASN A 162 -3.46 -18.01 9.40
N SER A 163 -2.22 -17.60 9.66
CA SER A 163 -1.49 -17.98 10.88
C SER A 163 -2.01 -17.32 12.16
N GLU A 164 -2.52 -16.10 12.05
CA GLU A 164 -3.03 -15.30 13.17
C GLU A 164 -4.41 -15.80 13.62
N LEU A 165 -5.33 -15.97 12.66
CA LEU A 165 -6.66 -16.52 12.87
C LEU A 165 -6.69 -18.03 13.05
N LYS A 166 -5.58 -18.71 12.72
CA LYS A 166 -5.43 -20.18 12.81
C LYS A 166 -6.55 -20.94 12.08
N THR A 167 -6.93 -20.45 10.90
CA THR A 167 -7.98 -21.05 10.07
C THR A 167 -7.73 -20.80 8.59
N ARG A 168 -8.44 -21.52 7.71
CA ARG A 168 -8.45 -21.24 6.27
C ARG A 168 -9.42 -20.12 5.97
N VAL A 169 -8.99 -19.14 5.18
CA VAL A 169 -9.78 -17.98 4.77
C VAL A 169 -9.59 -17.72 3.26
N PRO A 170 -10.50 -16.99 2.61
CA PRO A 170 -10.27 -16.49 1.25
C PRO A 170 -8.99 -15.64 1.16
N ALA A 171 -8.27 -15.75 0.03
CA ALA A 171 -7.02 -15.05 -0.21
C ALA A 171 -7.14 -13.52 -0.05
N ALA A 172 -8.30 -12.93 -0.36
CA ALA A 172 -8.56 -11.51 -0.12
C ALA A 172 -8.44 -11.12 1.36
N VAL A 173 -8.95 -11.95 2.27
CA VAL A 173 -8.85 -11.73 3.73
C VAL A 173 -7.39 -11.73 4.15
N ASN A 174 -6.63 -12.75 3.73
CA ASN A 174 -5.19 -12.82 3.97
C ASN A 174 -4.45 -11.59 3.42
N ASN A 175 -4.80 -11.13 2.22
CA ASN A 175 -4.18 -9.95 1.63
C ASN A 175 -4.46 -8.70 2.48
N ILE A 176 -5.72 -8.46 2.84
CA ILE A 176 -6.13 -7.29 3.62
C ILE A 176 -5.48 -7.24 5.00
N LEU A 177 -5.39 -8.39 5.68
CA LEU A 177 -4.79 -8.48 7.01
C LEU A 177 -3.26 -8.39 6.93
N ASN A 178 -2.61 -9.25 6.14
CA ASN A 178 -1.15 -9.32 6.08
C ASN A 178 -0.50 -8.04 5.52
N PHE A 179 -1.16 -7.35 4.59
CA PHE A 179 -0.66 -6.07 4.08
C PHE A 179 -1.17 -4.87 4.89
N GLY A 180 -2.01 -5.07 5.91
CA GLY A 180 -2.52 -3.99 6.77
C GLY A 180 -3.35 -2.96 6.02
N TYR A 181 -4.24 -3.38 5.12
CA TYR A 181 -5.13 -2.47 4.38
C TYR A 181 -6.26 -1.94 5.25
N HIS A 182 -6.77 -2.75 6.17
CA HIS A 182 -7.75 -2.33 7.18
C HIS A 182 -7.24 -1.12 7.99
N GLY A 183 -6.01 -1.16 8.51
CA GLY A 183 -5.38 0.00 9.16
C GLY A 183 -5.12 1.19 8.21
N GLN A 184 -4.77 0.94 6.94
CA GLN A 184 -4.63 2.01 5.93
C GLN A 184 -5.92 2.80 5.75
N LEU A 185 -7.03 2.08 5.56
CA LEU A 185 -8.36 2.65 5.35
C LEU A 185 -8.81 3.43 6.58
N ALA A 186 -8.61 2.87 7.78
CA ALA A 186 -8.96 3.54 9.02
C ALA A 186 -8.16 4.83 9.23
N LEU A 187 -6.86 4.80 8.92
CA LEU A 187 -6.02 5.99 8.91
C LEU A 187 -6.54 7.05 7.93
N TYR A 188 -6.84 6.68 6.68
CA TYR A 188 -7.33 7.66 5.69
C TYR A 188 -8.68 8.24 6.08
N ARG A 189 -9.56 7.43 6.66
CA ARG A 189 -10.83 7.90 7.24
C ARG A 189 -10.60 8.95 8.34
N GLU A 190 -9.66 8.71 9.24
CA GLU A 190 -9.29 9.68 10.28
C GLU A 190 -8.73 10.98 9.70
N LEU A 191 -7.80 10.90 8.75
CA LEU A 191 -7.22 12.10 8.13
C LEU A 191 -8.28 12.93 7.39
N LEU A 192 -9.19 12.27 6.68
CA LEU A 192 -10.33 12.93 6.04
C LEU A 192 -11.25 13.60 7.06
N LYS A 193 -11.51 12.96 8.21
CA LYS A 193 -12.30 13.56 9.29
C LYS A 193 -11.63 14.84 9.81
N GLN A 194 -10.32 14.82 10.03
CA GLN A 194 -9.57 16.01 10.47
C GLN A 194 -9.59 17.14 9.43
N MET A 195 -9.48 16.81 8.14
CA MET A 195 -9.43 17.81 7.07
C MET A 195 -10.79 18.42 6.73
N LEU A 196 -11.86 17.63 6.78
CA LEU A 196 -13.16 17.98 6.20
C LEU A 196 -14.31 17.97 7.22
N ASP A 197 -14.05 17.56 8.46
CA ASP A 197 -15.05 17.33 9.52
C ASP A 197 -16.19 16.38 9.11
N LYS A 198 -15.90 15.45 8.19
CA LYS A 198 -16.86 14.50 7.63
C LYS A 198 -16.38 13.06 7.80
N ASP A 199 -17.34 12.18 8.05
CA ASP A 199 -17.10 10.74 8.09
C ASP A 199 -17.24 10.14 6.69
N PHE A 200 -16.27 9.29 6.34
CA PHE A 200 -16.24 8.61 5.04
C PHE A 200 -16.24 7.11 5.24
N ARG A 201 -17.00 6.41 4.39
CA ARG A 201 -16.99 4.95 4.32
C ARG A 201 -15.83 4.46 3.46
N PRO A 202 -14.86 3.73 4.01
CA PRO A 202 -13.80 3.11 3.22
C PRO A 202 -14.32 1.86 2.50
N LEU A 203 -13.93 1.69 1.24
CA LEU A 203 -14.20 0.50 0.44
C LEU A 203 -12.92 0.04 -0.27
N ILE A 204 -12.77 -1.27 -0.45
CA ILE A 204 -11.78 -1.82 -1.36
C ILE A 204 -12.50 -2.32 -2.61
N VAL A 205 -11.99 -1.97 -3.78
CA VAL A 205 -12.27 -2.77 -4.99
C VAL A 205 -11.12 -3.75 -5.15
N ALA A 206 -11.41 -5.03 -4.92
CA ALA A 206 -10.46 -6.10 -5.15
C ALA A 206 -10.58 -6.58 -6.58
N VAL A 207 -9.45 -6.76 -7.27
CA VAL A 207 -9.40 -7.40 -8.59
C VAL A 207 -8.30 -8.47 -8.63
N SER A 208 -8.62 -9.66 -9.11
CA SER A 208 -7.71 -10.79 -9.13
C SER A 208 -6.78 -10.80 -10.35
N LYS A 209 -5.63 -11.45 -10.21
CA LYS A 209 -4.62 -11.68 -11.27
C LYS A 209 -4.77 -13.09 -11.84
N GLU A 210 -6.01 -13.58 -11.91
CA GLU A 210 -6.35 -14.86 -12.51
C GLU A 210 -6.43 -14.73 -14.03
N ALA A 211 -6.46 -15.86 -14.75
CA ALA A 211 -6.52 -15.86 -16.22
C ALA A 211 -7.75 -15.11 -16.75
N VAL A 212 -8.85 -15.14 -15.99
CA VAL A 212 -9.99 -14.25 -16.14
C VAL A 212 -10.10 -13.49 -14.82
N PRO A 213 -9.85 -12.17 -14.78
CA PRO A 213 -9.91 -11.40 -13.55
C PRO A 213 -11.29 -11.45 -12.90
N ASP A 214 -11.30 -11.83 -11.63
CA ASP A 214 -12.46 -11.70 -10.73
C ASP A 214 -12.41 -10.36 -10.00
N LYS A 215 -13.54 -9.87 -9.51
CA LYS A 215 -13.60 -8.57 -8.83
C LYS A 215 -14.74 -8.48 -7.81
N GLU A 216 -14.47 -7.81 -6.70
CA GLU A 216 -15.43 -7.66 -5.60
C GLU A 216 -15.30 -6.28 -4.93
N ILE A 217 -16.42 -5.75 -4.43
CA ILE A 217 -16.43 -4.58 -3.56
C ILE A 217 -16.42 -5.07 -2.11
N LEU A 218 -15.31 -4.87 -1.43
CA LEU A 218 -15.11 -5.31 -0.05
C LEU A 218 -15.34 -4.14 0.90
N LYS A 219 -16.34 -4.30 1.76
CA LYS A 219 -16.49 -3.49 2.97
C LYS A 219 -15.58 -4.07 4.06
N ILE A 220 -14.87 -3.19 4.76
CA ILE A 220 -14.16 -3.57 5.99
C ILE A 220 -15.06 -3.24 7.17
N ASP A 221 -15.35 -4.24 8.00
CA ASP A 221 -16.17 -4.05 9.20
C ASP A 221 -15.44 -3.22 10.25
N GLU A 222 -16.21 -2.53 11.10
CA GLU A 222 -15.68 -1.51 12.01
C GLU A 222 -14.63 -2.08 12.97
N GLU A 223 -14.83 -3.30 13.47
CA GLU A 223 -13.87 -3.99 14.34
C GLU A 223 -12.46 -4.06 13.71
N TRP A 224 -12.37 -4.35 12.41
CA TRP A 224 -11.11 -4.43 11.70
C TRP A 224 -10.50 -3.04 11.44
N LEU A 225 -11.33 -2.03 11.21
CA LEU A 225 -10.85 -0.65 11.06
C LEU A 225 -10.28 -0.13 12.40
N GLU A 226 -10.98 -0.38 13.50
CA GLU A 226 -10.56 -0.01 14.85
C GLU A 226 -9.27 -0.73 15.25
N GLU A 227 -9.20 -2.06 15.06
CA GLU A 227 -8.01 -2.87 15.34
C GLU A 227 -6.80 -2.37 14.54
N GLY A 228 -6.98 -2.20 13.22
CA GLY A 228 -5.90 -1.73 12.35
C GLY A 228 -5.40 -0.33 12.72
N PHE A 229 -6.31 0.56 13.13
CA PHE A 229 -5.93 1.91 13.56
C PHE A 229 -5.27 1.92 14.94
N ALA A 230 -5.72 1.07 15.86
CA ALA A 230 -5.08 0.88 17.16
C ALA A 230 -3.62 0.43 17.00
N GLY A 231 -3.36 -0.54 16.11
CA GLY A 231 -2.00 -0.97 15.77
C GLY A 231 -1.13 0.16 15.20
N ILE A 232 -1.71 1.08 14.42
CA ILE A 232 -1.00 2.28 13.98
C ILE A 232 -0.69 3.19 15.17
N LYS A 233 -1.67 3.52 16.02
CA LYS A 233 -1.48 4.41 17.18
C LYS A 233 -0.42 3.89 18.14
N GLU A 234 -0.42 2.59 18.42
CA GLU A 234 0.53 1.95 19.33
C GLU A 234 2.00 2.13 18.88
N ASN A 235 2.24 2.08 17.57
CA ASN A 235 3.61 2.01 17.04
C ASN A 235 4.11 3.34 16.44
N ILE A 236 3.22 4.26 16.04
CA ILE A 236 3.61 5.41 15.21
C ILE A 236 4.59 6.35 15.89
N VAL A 237 4.45 6.56 17.20
CA VAL A 237 5.34 7.45 17.97
C VAL A 237 6.76 6.90 18.01
N HIS A 238 6.92 5.60 18.27
CA HIS A 238 8.24 4.96 18.29
C HIS A 238 8.90 5.03 16.90
N VAL A 239 8.17 4.64 15.85
CA VAL A 239 8.66 4.73 14.47
C VAL A 239 9.10 6.14 14.14
N TRP A 240 8.32 7.15 14.53
CA TRP A 240 8.67 8.54 14.30
C TRP A 240 9.94 8.96 15.06
N GLN A 241 10.10 8.56 16.33
CA GLN A 241 11.32 8.82 17.10
C GLN A 241 12.56 8.20 16.46
N VAL A 242 12.44 7.00 15.90
CA VAL A 242 13.54 6.36 15.14
C VAL A 242 13.86 7.15 13.87
N ILE A 243 12.85 7.57 13.10
CA ILE A 243 13.03 8.43 11.92
C ILE A 243 13.75 9.74 12.28
N GLN A 244 13.45 10.31 13.44
CA GLN A 244 14.07 11.55 13.93
C GLN A 244 15.44 11.33 14.62
N GLY A 245 15.95 10.09 14.65
CA GLY A 245 17.23 9.75 15.28
C GLY A 245 17.25 9.86 16.82
N GLN A 246 16.08 9.94 17.45
CA GLN A 246 15.93 10.04 18.91
C GLN A 246 16.06 8.66 19.57
N VAL A 247 15.70 7.59 18.85
CA VAL A 247 15.79 6.21 19.29
C VAL A 247 16.63 5.41 18.29
N LYS A 248 17.44 4.48 18.79
CA LYS A 248 18.25 3.60 17.93
C LYS A 248 17.36 2.60 17.21
N PRO A 249 17.54 2.39 15.89
CA PRO A 249 16.71 1.47 15.13
C PRO A 249 16.96 0.01 15.53
N GLN A 250 15.89 -0.75 15.66
CA GLN A 250 15.89 -2.19 15.86
C GLN A 250 16.19 -2.94 14.56
N LYS A 251 16.86 -4.08 14.68
CA LYS A 251 17.19 -4.97 13.56
C LYS A 251 16.32 -6.21 13.65
N CYS A 252 15.68 -6.60 12.55
CA CYS A 252 14.92 -7.85 12.51
C CYS A 252 15.80 -9.11 12.38
N GLY A 253 17.11 -8.98 12.15
CA GLY A 253 18.04 -10.11 12.08
C GLY A 253 18.01 -10.94 10.79
N HIS A 254 16.89 -10.94 10.05
CA HIS A 254 16.67 -11.89 8.95
C HIS A 254 16.45 -11.27 7.56
N CYS A 255 16.16 -9.97 7.47
CA CYS A 255 16.05 -9.30 6.17
C CYS A 255 17.39 -9.27 5.40
N ASP A 256 17.35 -8.95 4.11
CA ASP A 256 18.52 -8.78 3.24
C ASP A 256 19.59 -7.84 3.85
N TYR A 257 19.17 -6.68 4.35
CA TYR A 257 20.04 -5.71 5.02
C TYR A 257 20.69 -6.29 6.28
N CYS A 258 19.90 -6.90 7.18
CA CYS A 258 20.45 -7.49 8.40
C CYS A 258 21.41 -8.65 8.09
N ARG A 259 21.09 -9.50 7.11
CA ARG A 259 21.97 -10.60 6.68
C ARG A 259 23.27 -10.09 6.07
N SER A 260 23.24 -8.98 5.32
CA SER A 260 24.45 -8.41 4.73
C SER A 260 25.43 -7.85 5.78
N GLN A 261 24.93 -7.54 6.98
CA GLN A 261 25.73 -7.01 8.10
C GLN A 261 26.02 -8.09 9.17
N LYS A 262 25.49 -9.30 9.01
CA LYS A 262 25.60 -10.37 10.00
C LYS A 262 27.04 -10.89 10.07
N LYS A 263 27.53 -11.12 11.29
CA LYS A 263 28.83 -11.75 11.56
C LYS A 263 28.59 -13.08 12.28
N LEU A 264 29.50 -14.03 12.12
CA LEU A 264 29.47 -15.31 12.83
C LEU A 264 30.17 -15.14 14.18
N ASP A 265 29.42 -14.83 15.23
CA ASP A 265 29.91 -14.61 16.59
C ASP A 265 29.19 -15.43 17.67
N LEU A 266 28.07 -16.08 17.34
CA LEU A 266 27.26 -16.88 18.26
C LEU A 266 26.91 -18.25 17.64
N VAL A 267 26.95 -19.29 18.48
CA VAL A 267 26.38 -20.61 18.16
C VAL A 267 24.90 -20.59 18.54
N VAL A 268 24.03 -20.89 17.59
CA VAL A 268 22.57 -20.90 17.77
C VAL A 268 22.08 -22.35 17.60
N SER A 269 21.28 -22.84 18.55
CA SER A 269 20.68 -24.17 18.49
C SER A 269 19.38 -24.17 17.68
N LEU A 270 18.90 -25.36 17.31
CA LEU A 270 17.58 -25.49 16.67
C LEU A 270 16.44 -25.02 17.59
N ASN A 271 16.56 -25.20 18.91
CA ASN A 271 15.54 -24.76 19.87
C ASN A 271 15.47 -23.23 19.94
N ASP A 272 16.62 -22.55 19.84
CA ASP A 272 16.68 -21.09 19.79
C ASP A 272 15.94 -20.55 18.56
N LEU A 273 16.09 -21.21 17.40
CA LEU A 273 15.39 -20.84 16.17
C LEU A 273 13.88 -21.07 16.26
N ILE A 274 13.44 -22.15 16.91
CA ILE A 274 12.01 -22.41 17.14
C ILE A 274 11.41 -21.39 18.11
N GLY A 275 12.19 -20.95 19.12
CA GLY A 275 11.78 -19.96 20.11
C GLY A 275 11.80 -18.51 19.63
N GLY A 276 12.32 -18.24 18.42
CA GLY A 276 12.33 -16.89 17.83
C GLY A 276 13.52 -16.02 18.22
N VAL A 277 14.73 -16.59 18.28
CA VAL A 277 16.01 -15.84 18.41
C VAL A 277 16.45 -15.18 17.10
#